data_AF-A0AA46NZ98-F1
#
_entry.id   AF-A0AA46NZ98-F1
#
_cell.length_a   1.000
_cell.length_b   1.000
_cell.length_c   1.000
_cell.angle_alpha   90.00
_cell.angle_beta   90.00
_cell.angle_gamma   90.00
#
_symmetry.space_group_name_H-M   'P 1'
#
loop_
_entity.id
_entity.type
_entity.pdbx_description
1 polymer ?
#
loop_
_entity_poly.entity_id
_entity_poly.type
_entity_poly.pdbx_seq_one_letter_code
_entity_poly.pdbx_strand_id
1 'polypeptide(L)' 'MKVADLVRSTGINKSTLHKLYNDESVRIDFETIDKICIALNVEVGDLLVFKNMNENHVVE' A
#
# COMPACT_ATOMS: atom_id res chain seq x y z
N MET A 1 11.87 -5.82 -0.19
CA MET A 1 11.10 -7.07 -0.38
C MET A 1 10.57 -7.12 -1.80
N LYS A 2 10.52 -8.29 -2.47
CA LYS A 2 9.95 -8.37 -3.83
C LYS A 2 8.43 -8.55 -3.75
N VAL A 3 7.69 -8.10 -4.77
CA VAL A 3 6.23 -8.35 -4.87
C VAL A 3 5.89 -9.84 -4.74
N ALA A 4 6.74 -10.72 -5.28
CA ALA A 4 6.57 -12.17 -5.16
C ALA A 4 6.60 -12.68 -3.70
N ASP A 5 7.42 -12.07 -2.84
CA ASP A 5 7.51 -12.43 -1.41
C ASP A 5 6.25 -11.95 -0.67
N LEU A 6 5.75 -10.77 -1.04
CA LEU A 6 4.52 -10.20 -0.51
C LEU A 6 3.29 -11.02 -0.92
N VAL A 7 3.22 -11.51 -2.17
CA VAL A 7 2.17 -12.45 -2.62
C VAL A 7 2.16 -13.72 -1.75
N ARG A 8 3.34 -14.29 -1.48
CA ARG A 8 3.46 -15.54 -0.71
C ARG A 8 3.09 -15.37 0.76
N SER A 9 3.46 -14.24 1.37
CA SER A 9 3.19 -13.95 2.79
C SER A 9 1.76 -13.49 3.05
N THR A 10 1.19 -12.69 2.15
CA THR A 10 -0.15 -12.09 2.35
C THR A 10 -1.27 -12.88 1.71
N GLY A 11 -0.97 -13.74 0.72
CA GLY A 11 -1.98 -14.37 -0.12
C GLY A 11 -2.72 -13.40 -1.05
N ILE A 12 -2.31 -12.13 -1.11
CA ILE A 12 -2.90 -11.14 -2.01
C ILE A 12 -2.48 -11.46 -3.44
N ASN A 13 -3.44 -11.34 -4.36
CA ASN A 13 -3.22 -11.48 -5.78
C ASN A 13 -2.07 -10.58 -6.28
N LYS A 14 -1.14 -11.16 -7.05
CA LYS A 14 -0.03 -10.46 -7.71
C LYS A 14 -0.47 -9.21 -8.48
N SER A 15 -1.57 -9.25 -9.23
CA SER A 15 -2.08 -8.09 -9.98
C SER A 15 -2.58 -6.98 -9.07
N THR A 16 -3.19 -7.31 -7.91
CA THR A 16 -3.57 -6.33 -6.90
C THR A 16 -2.34 -5.66 -6.30
N LEU A 17 -1.35 -6.44 -5.86
CA LEU A 17 -0.10 -5.89 -5.32
C LEU A 17 0.68 -5.09 -6.35
N HIS A 18 0.65 -5.49 -7.62
CA HIS A 18 1.29 -4.75 -8.71
C HIS A 18 0.62 -3.39 -8.94
N LYS A 19 -0.72 -3.34 -8.96
CA LYS A 19 -1.46 -2.08 -9.07
C LYS A 19 -1.20 -1.16 -7.88
N LEU A 20 -1.18 -1.71 -6.67
CA LEU A 20 -0.86 -0.93 -5.46
C LEU A 20 0.56 -0.37 -5.51
N TYR A 21 1.54 -1.19 -5.91
CA TYR A 21 2.93 -0.77 -6.04
C TYR A 21 3.13 0.35 -7.08
N ASN A 22 2.34 0.32 -8.17
CA ASN A 22 2.39 1.32 -9.23
C ASN A 22 1.44 2.52 -9.02
N ASP A 23 0.78 2.63 -7.87
CA ASP A 23 -0.23 3.67 -7.60
C ASP A 23 -1.40 3.70 -8.62
N GLU A 24 -1.69 2.54 -9.24
CA GLU A 24 -2.77 2.34 -10.20
C GLU A 24 -4.07 1.86 -9.51
N SER A 25 -4.03 1.63 -8.19
CA SER A 25 -5.17 1.10 -7.45
C SER A 25 -6.15 2.20 -7.08
N VAL A 26 -7.39 2.08 -7.57
CA VAL A 26 -8.51 2.97 -7.23
C VAL A 26 -9.28 2.55 -5.98
N ARG A 27 -9.03 1.34 -5.46
CA ARG A 27 -9.68 0.82 -4.26
C ARG A 27 -8.77 -0.16 -3.55
N ILE A 28 -8.75 -0.07 -2.23
CA ILE A 28 -8.14 -1.06 -1.34
C ILE A 28 -9.11 -1.32 -0.18
N ASP A 29 -9.23 -2.57 0.26
CA ASP A 29 -10.03 -2.94 1.43
C ASP A 29 -9.15 -3.04 2.69
N PHE A 30 -9.79 -3.04 3.86
CA PHE A 30 -9.08 -3.07 5.14
C PHE A 30 -8.28 -4.36 5.35
N GLU A 31 -8.77 -5.49 4.86
CA GLU A 31 -8.07 -6.78 4.98
C GLU A 31 -6.75 -6.77 4.20
N THR A 32 -6.74 -6.16 3.02
CA THR A 32 -5.53 -5.97 2.20
C THR A 32 -4.53 -5.07 2.91
N ILE A 33 -4.98 -3.95 3.48
CA ILE A 33 -4.13 -3.05 4.27
C ILE A 33 -3.50 -3.81 5.45
N ASP A 34 -4.32 -4.49 6.24
CA ASP A 34 -3.89 -5.22 7.43
C ASP A 34 -2.82 -6.27 7.11
N LYS A 35 -3.07 -7.09 6.08
CA LYS A 35 -2.11 -8.09 5.62
C LYS A 35 -0.78 -7.49 5.16
N ILE A 36 -0.82 -6.36 4.46
CA ILE A 36 0.40 -5.67 4.00
C ILE A 36 1.16 -5.08 5.20
N CYS A 37 0.46 -4.41 6.12
CA CYS A 37 1.06 -3.87 7.35
C CYS A 37 1.76 -4.96 8.16
N ILE A 38 1.10 -6.09 8.39
CA ILE A 38 1.66 -7.23 9.13
C ILE A 38 2.87 -7.82 8.38
N ALA A 39 2.75 -8.05 7.07
CA ALA A 39 3.81 -8.67 6.28
C ALA A 39 5.07 -7.79 6.16
N LEU A 40 4.91 -6.48 6.17
CA LEU A 40 6.01 -5.51 6.10
C LEU A 40 6.47 -5.01 7.47
N ASN A 41 5.70 -5.29 8.53
CA ASN A 41 5.89 -4.75 9.87
C ASN A 41 5.96 -3.21 9.88
N VAL A 42 4.94 -2.59 9.28
CA VAL A 42 4.78 -1.14 9.12
C VAL A 42 3.39 -0.69 9.57
N GLU A 43 3.23 0.61 9.82
CA GLU A 43 1.93 1.19 10.16
C GLU A 43 1.13 1.58 8.92
N VAL A 44 -0.18 1.77 9.08
CA VAL A 44 -1.04 2.20 7.96
C VAL A 44 -0.62 3.56 7.38
N GLY A 45 -0.05 4.45 8.20
CA GLY A 45 0.48 5.74 7.77
C GLY A 45 1.71 5.63 6.86
N ASP A 46 2.43 4.51 6.91
CA ASP A 46 3.54 4.23 5.99
C ASP A 46 3.03 3.75 4.61
N LEU A 47 1.80 3.22 4.54
CA LEU A 47 1.16 2.76 3.30
C LEU A 47 0.33 3.85 2.62
N LEU A 48 -0.40 4.65 3.41
CA LEU A 48 -1.37 5.62 2.90
C LEU A 48 -1.08 7.01 3.48
N VAL A 49 -0.90 7.98 2.59
CA VAL A 49 -0.75 9.39 2.95
C VAL A 49 -1.86 10.21 2.28
N PHE A 50 -2.55 11.02 3.08
CA PHE A 50 -3.48 12.00 2.53
C PHE A 50 -2.69 13.18 1.96
N LYS A 51 -2.88 13.46 0.67
CA LYS A 51 -2.34 14.65 0.00
C LYS A 51 -3.46 15.59 -0.39
N ASN A 52 -3.52 16.74 0.26
CA ASN A 52 -4.41 17.83 -0.15
C ASN A 52 -3.80 18.51 -1.38
N MET A 53 -4.37 18.25 -2.57
CA MET A 53 -3.90 18.85 -3.82
C MET A 53 -4.18 20.36 -3.92
N ASN A 54 -4.91 20.95 -2.96
CA ASN A 54 -5.25 22.38 -2.91
C ASN A 54 -4.32 23.19 -1.99
N GLU A 55 -3.39 22.54 -1.28
CA GLU A 55 -2.39 23.21 -0.45
C GLU A 55 -1.02 23.05 -1.09
N ASN A 56 -0.42 24.17 -1.53
CA ASN A 56 0.94 24.19 -2.02
C ASN A 56 1.87 23.57 -0.95
N HIS A 57 2.48 22.47 -1.33
CA HIS A 57 3.45 21.66 -0.60
C HIS A 57 4.46 22.53 0.18
N VAL A 58 4.21 22.72 1.48
CA VAL A 58 5.25 23.10 2.44
C VAL A 58 5.69 21.78 3.08
N VAL A 59 6.80 21.24 2.59
CA VAL A 59 7.51 20.16 3.28
C VAL A 59 8.49 20.81 4.26
N GLU A 60 8.31 20.51 5.54
CA GLU A 60 9.38 20.56 6.53
C GLU A 60 10.24 19.29 6.42
#